data_AF-A0A1I7VQ53-F1
#
_entry.id   AF-A0A1I7VQ53-F1
#
_cell.length_a   1.000
_cell.length_b   1.000
_cell.length_c   1.000
_cell.angle_alpha   90.00
_cell.angle_beta   90.00
_cell.angle_gamma   90.00
#
_symmetry.space_group_name_H-M   'P 1'
#
loop_
_entity.id
_entity.type
_entity.pdbx_description
1 polymer ?
#
loop_
_entity_poly.entity_id
_entity_poly.type
_entity_poly.pdbx_seq_one_letter_code
_entity_poly.pdbx_strand_id
1 'polypeptide(L)'
;MKFKEQCGLSLNEFAIIFPYHICFSKEFQILHHGVFIKKYVPSVRCGITLLTDIVQLIYPNTPFTYESLLAFLNNIFVLTLNDTIDSEIGSQPIVLKGCFISKMHDLFLVFCEKLEEQKSSLKKLTEKATIEKYRSEKLLYELLPPFVAKILRRGETVQAHEYTEATVLFSDIVKFTKICAACAPYDVFNMLNELYTKFDRIAKINDVYKVETIGDAYVVASGVPTQCADHSERILNMAIGMQIEVKSVKRPGTDIPLEIRVGVHTGPVFAGVVGFKMPRYCLFGRTVSVARKLESNGMPRRIHVSETAKNSALQTNKFLKFVDGGVIEIDVGRMRTYFLEKNVNGTITAEPGQSIDGYFELYKAIKNSFENESPCKITIIETGKVEQRPSPIPSALRPAKADLQGSSACAVI
;
A
#
# COMPACT_ATOMS: atom_id res chain seq x y z
N MET A 1 8.15 -2.55 -64.64
CA MET A 1 7.18 -3.67 -64.50
C MET A 1 7.91 -5.04 -64.47
N LYS A 2 8.92 -5.23 -63.62
CA LYS A 2 9.72 -6.49 -63.50
C LYS A 2 10.02 -6.86 -62.04
N PHE A 3 8.98 -7.04 -61.23
CA PHE A 3 9.09 -7.56 -59.85
C PHE A 3 8.39 -8.92 -59.65
N LYS A 4 7.78 -9.47 -60.71
CA LYS A 4 6.81 -10.57 -60.64
C LYS A 4 7.44 -11.98 -60.69
N GLU A 5 8.73 -12.11 -60.98
CA GLU A 5 9.34 -13.40 -61.37
C GLU A 5 10.07 -14.15 -60.25
N GLN A 6 10.21 -13.63 -59.02
CA GLN A 6 10.94 -14.33 -57.95
C GLN A 6 10.34 -14.34 -56.53
N CYS A 7 9.29 -13.56 -56.22
CA CYS A 7 8.73 -13.53 -54.85
C CYS A 7 7.22 -13.86 -54.73
N GLY A 8 6.50 -14.10 -55.82
CA GLY A 8 5.07 -14.47 -55.80
C GLY A 8 4.08 -13.39 -55.33
N LEU A 9 4.52 -12.43 -54.52
CA LEU A 9 3.73 -11.31 -54.00
C LEU A 9 3.44 -10.25 -55.06
N SER A 10 2.21 -9.76 -55.10
CA SER A 10 1.85 -8.51 -55.78
C SER A 10 2.34 -7.29 -55.00
N LEU A 11 2.43 -6.13 -55.68
CA LEU A 11 2.79 -4.87 -55.05
C LEU A 11 1.79 -4.45 -53.96
N ASN A 12 0.51 -4.78 -54.13
CA ASN A 12 -0.53 -4.50 -53.13
C ASN A 12 -0.33 -5.34 -51.86
N GLU A 13 -0.03 -6.64 -52.00
CA GLU A 13 0.28 -7.51 -50.85
C GLU A 13 1.56 -7.05 -50.15
N PHE A 14 2.60 -6.67 -50.91
CA PHE A 14 3.83 -6.12 -50.35
C PHE A 14 3.58 -4.82 -49.54
N ALA A 15 2.71 -3.92 -50.03
CA ALA A 15 2.32 -2.70 -49.33
C ALA A 15 1.54 -2.94 -48.03
N ILE A 16 0.83 -4.07 -47.91
CA ILE A 16 0.11 -4.50 -46.70
C ILE A 16 1.09 -5.16 -45.71
N ILE A 17 1.99 -6.03 -46.18
CA ILE A 17 2.98 -6.73 -45.34
C ILE A 17 4.01 -5.76 -44.76
N PHE A 18 4.43 -4.77 -45.56
CA PHE A 18 5.35 -3.71 -45.14
C PHE A 18 4.63 -2.35 -45.16
N PRO A 19 3.77 -2.04 -44.17
CA PRO A 19 2.95 -0.83 -44.21
C PRO A 19 3.78 0.46 -44.13
N TYR A 20 4.97 0.40 -43.53
CA TYR A 20 5.89 1.53 -43.35
C TYR A 20 7.13 1.42 -44.26
N HIS A 21 6.94 1.49 -45.58
CA HIS A 21 8.07 1.56 -46.52
C HIS A 21 7.84 2.62 -47.61
N ILE A 22 8.93 3.11 -48.19
CA ILE A 22 8.93 3.93 -49.41
C ILE A 22 10.04 3.40 -50.33
N CYS A 23 9.74 3.23 -51.61
CA CYS A 23 10.72 2.96 -52.67
C CYS A 23 10.76 4.17 -53.61
N PHE A 24 11.95 4.59 -54.04
CA PHE A 24 12.14 5.76 -54.88
C PHE A 24 13.34 5.61 -55.82
N SER A 25 13.30 6.33 -56.95
CA SER A 25 14.37 6.35 -57.95
C SER A 25 15.54 7.21 -57.51
N LYS A 26 16.63 7.19 -58.30
CA LYS A 26 17.79 8.09 -58.13
C LYS A 26 17.41 9.59 -58.13
N GLU A 27 16.36 9.94 -58.85
CA GLU A 27 15.79 11.28 -58.99
C GLU A 27 14.79 11.62 -57.86
N PHE A 28 14.76 10.83 -56.77
CA PHE A 28 13.86 10.98 -55.62
C PHE A 28 12.36 10.79 -55.93
N GLN A 29 11.97 10.37 -57.14
CA GLN A 29 10.58 10.06 -57.46
C GLN A 29 10.10 8.82 -56.69
N ILE A 30 9.01 8.95 -55.93
CA ILE A 30 8.43 7.82 -55.19
C ILE A 30 7.86 6.81 -56.18
N LEU A 31 8.38 5.59 -56.20
CA LEU A 31 7.96 4.51 -57.10
C LEU A 31 6.89 3.62 -56.47
N HIS A 32 6.98 3.38 -55.16
CA HIS A 32 6.04 2.56 -54.40
C HIS A 32 6.08 2.93 -52.91
N HIS A 33 5.00 2.66 -52.18
CA HIS A 33 4.95 2.93 -50.74
C HIS A 33 3.98 1.96 -50.02
N GLY A 34 4.16 1.83 -48.72
CA GLY A 34 3.27 1.04 -47.87
C GLY A 34 1.93 1.74 -47.58
N VAL A 35 1.00 0.99 -46.98
CA VAL A 35 -0.35 1.48 -46.65
C VAL A 35 -0.34 2.63 -45.63
N PHE A 36 0.67 2.74 -44.76
CA PHE A 36 0.79 3.85 -43.80
C PHE A 36 0.97 5.19 -44.52
N ILE A 37 1.94 5.27 -45.45
CA ILE A 37 2.21 6.50 -46.21
C ILE A 37 0.98 6.94 -47.00
N LYS A 38 0.24 5.98 -47.58
CA LYS A 38 -1.04 6.25 -48.26
C LYS A 38 -2.10 6.89 -47.35
N LYS A 39 -2.12 6.50 -46.07
CA LYS A 39 -3.09 6.97 -45.09
C LYS A 39 -2.74 8.36 -44.56
N TYR A 40 -1.47 8.62 -44.25
CA TYR A 40 -1.05 9.85 -43.58
C TYR A 40 -0.60 10.97 -44.53
N VAL A 41 -0.20 10.65 -45.75
CA VAL A 41 0.20 11.62 -46.79
C VAL A 41 -0.52 11.26 -48.12
N PRO A 42 -1.84 11.51 -48.23
CA PRO A 42 -2.65 11.11 -49.37
C PRO A 42 -2.35 11.88 -50.67
N SER A 43 -1.54 12.94 -50.59
CA SER A 43 -1.04 13.72 -51.73
C SER A 43 0.01 12.97 -52.56
N VAL A 44 0.62 11.90 -52.02
CA VAL A 44 1.65 11.10 -52.72
C VAL A 44 1.08 10.44 -53.97
N ARG A 45 1.71 10.71 -55.12
CA ARG A 45 1.45 10.07 -56.41
C ARG A 45 2.72 9.40 -56.90
N CYS A 46 2.68 8.06 -57.00
CA CYS A 46 3.82 7.30 -57.49
C CYS A 46 4.22 7.72 -58.92
N GLY A 47 5.52 7.90 -59.15
CA GLY A 47 6.11 8.39 -60.40
C GLY A 47 6.01 9.91 -60.61
N ILE A 48 5.48 10.67 -59.63
CA ILE A 48 5.30 12.13 -59.75
C ILE A 48 5.84 12.87 -58.52
N THR A 49 5.42 12.47 -57.31
CA THR A 49 5.84 13.14 -56.06
C THR A 49 7.30 12.81 -55.74
N LEU A 50 8.08 13.83 -55.36
CA LEU A 50 9.45 13.63 -54.87
C LEU A 50 9.43 13.31 -53.37
N LEU A 51 10.34 12.44 -52.94
CA LEU A 51 10.53 12.11 -51.53
C LEU A 51 10.90 13.36 -50.71
N THR A 52 11.68 14.28 -51.28
CA THR A 52 12.06 15.56 -50.66
C THR A 52 10.87 16.46 -50.31
N ASP A 53 9.75 16.32 -51.01
CA ASP A 53 8.55 17.14 -50.77
C ASP A 53 7.85 16.69 -49.47
N ILE A 54 7.87 15.38 -49.21
CA ILE A 54 7.11 14.75 -48.12
C ILE A 54 7.94 14.38 -46.89
N VAL A 55 9.28 14.40 -46.93
CA VAL A 55 10.12 14.13 -45.76
C VAL A 55 11.31 15.06 -45.62
N GLN A 56 11.64 15.38 -44.36
CA GLN A 56 12.88 16.04 -43.96
C GLN A 56 13.81 15.06 -43.24
N LEU A 57 15.09 15.02 -43.65
CA LEU A 57 16.13 14.22 -43.00
C LEU A 57 16.61 14.90 -41.70
N ILE A 58 16.53 14.18 -40.58
CA ILE A 58 17.07 14.60 -39.27
C ILE A 58 18.47 14.00 -39.03
N TYR A 59 18.64 12.72 -39.35
CA TYR A 59 19.89 11.99 -39.10
C TYR A 59 20.12 10.93 -40.19
N PRO A 60 21.36 10.75 -40.69
CA PRO A 60 22.57 11.52 -40.36
C PRO A 60 22.47 12.97 -40.86
N ASN A 61 23.23 13.89 -40.22
CA ASN A 61 23.23 15.30 -40.58
C ASN A 61 24.08 15.53 -41.85
N THR A 62 23.48 15.21 -42.98
CA THR A 62 24.12 15.17 -44.30
C THR A 62 23.17 15.77 -45.35
N PRO A 63 23.66 16.31 -46.47
CA PRO A 63 22.79 16.72 -47.58
C PRO A 63 21.87 15.57 -48.00
N PHE A 64 20.58 15.84 -48.22
CA PHE A 64 19.63 14.81 -48.61
C PHE A 64 19.72 14.53 -50.13
N THR A 65 20.90 14.02 -50.55
CA THR A 65 21.23 13.67 -51.93
C THR A 65 21.45 12.16 -52.06
N TYR A 66 21.19 11.59 -53.23
CA TYR A 66 21.27 10.14 -53.46
C TYR A 66 22.67 9.59 -53.15
N GLU A 67 23.72 10.35 -53.47
CA GLU A 67 25.12 10.02 -53.17
C GLU A 67 25.40 9.98 -51.66
N SER A 68 24.84 10.93 -50.90
CA SER A 68 24.94 10.93 -49.44
C SER A 68 24.19 9.74 -48.83
N LEU A 69 22.98 9.44 -49.33
CA LEU A 69 22.23 8.26 -48.88
C LEU A 69 22.98 6.95 -49.16
N LEU A 70 23.63 6.83 -50.32
CA LEU A 70 24.49 5.69 -50.64
C LEU A 70 25.70 5.58 -49.69
N ALA A 71 26.38 6.70 -49.41
CA ALA A 71 27.55 6.74 -48.53
C ALA A 71 27.22 6.30 -47.08
N PHE A 72 25.97 6.52 -46.64
CA PHE A 72 25.50 6.19 -45.30
C PHE A 72 24.53 5.00 -45.22
N LEU A 73 24.42 4.16 -46.27
CA LEU A 73 23.47 3.02 -46.34
C LEU A 73 23.41 2.14 -45.08
N ASN A 74 24.54 1.93 -44.41
CA ASN A 74 24.64 1.08 -43.22
C ASN A 74 24.19 1.76 -41.91
N ASN A 75 23.84 3.05 -41.94
CA ASN A 75 23.33 3.79 -40.80
C ASN A 75 21.82 3.66 -40.66
N ILE A 76 21.33 3.91 -39.44
CA ILE A 76 19.90 4.21 -39.22
C ILE A 76 19.64 5.64 -39.67
N PHE A 77 18.57 5.83 -40.41
CA PHE A 77 18.06 7.13 -40.86
C PHE A 77 16.85 7.53 -40.03
N VAL A 78 16.76 8.82 -39.72
CA VAL A 78 15.63 9.43 -39.01
C VAL A 78 15.07 10.53 -39.89
N LEU A 79 13.80 10.39 -40.27
CA LEU A 79 13.09 11.27 -41.19
C LEU A 79 11.79 11.76 -40.52
N THR A 80 11.40 13.01 -40.76
CA THR A 80 10.09 13.54 -40.37
C THR A 80 9.21 13.65 -41.60
N LEU A 81 7.92 13.30 -41.50
CA LEU A 81 6.94 13.59 -42.56
C LEU A 81 6.51 15.07 -42.53
N ASN A 82 6.51 15.70 -43.71
CA ASN A 82 5.93 17.02 -43.95
C ASN A 82 4.43 16.84 -44.27
N ASP A 83 3.60 17.82 -43.90
CA ASP A 83 2.18 17.95 -44.28
C ASP A 83 1.34 16.65 -44.18
N THR A 84 1.27 16.10 -42.96
CA THR A 84 0.37 14.98 -42.64
C THR A 84 -1.06 15.45 -42.38
N ILE A 85 -2.07 14.58 -42.54
CA ILE A 85 -3.47 14.92 -42.24
C ILE A 85 -3.66 15.40 -40.77
N ASP A 86 -2.89 14.83 -39.83
CA ASP A 86 -2.98 15.17 -38.40
C ASP A 86 -2.31 16.51 -38.02
N SER A 87 -1.65 17.19 -38.97
CA SER A 87 -0.98 18.48 -38.75
C SER A 87 -1.98 19.61 -38.43
N GLU A 88 -3.19 19.55 -38.99
CA GLU A 88 -4.26 20.53 -38.74
C GLU A 88 -4.86 20.43 -37.33
N ILE A 89 -4.58 19.34 -36.60
CA ILE A 89 -5.16 19.05 -35.27
C ILE A 89 -4.13 19.27 -34.14
N GLY A 90 -2.92 19.74 -34.46
CA GLY A 90 -1.87 20.04 -33.47
C GLY A 90 -1.13 18.81 -32.94
N SER A 91 -1.15 17.70 -33.69
CA SER A 91 -0.38 16.49 -33.35
C SER A 91 1.13 16.70 -33.51
N GLN A 92 1.92 15.89 -32.79
CA GLN A 92 3.38 15.90 -32.96
C GLN A 92 3.78 15.40 -34.36
N PRO A 93 4.87 15.94 -34.95
CA PRO A 93 5.34 15.51 -36.26
C PRO A 93 5.69 14.03 -36.27
N ILE A 94 5.26 13.30 -37.30
CA ILE A 94 5.49 11.86 -37.43
C ILE A 94 6.97 11.63 -37.79
N VAL A 95 7.72 11.03 -36.87
CA VAL A 95 9.14 10.68 -37.05
C VAL A 95 9.28 9.21 -37.40
N LEU A 96 9.78 8.94 -38.61
CA LEU A 96 10.02 7.62 -39.16
C LEU A 96 11.51 7.27 -39.05
N LYS A 97 11.80 6.13 -38.41
CA LYS A 97 13.17 5.62 -38.23
C LYS A 97 13.34 4.34 -39.03
N GLY A 98 14.37 4.25 -39.86
CA GLY A 98 14.52 3.13 -40.79
C GLY A 98 15.93 2.98 -41.35
N CYS A 99 16.10 2.01 -42.23
CA CYS A 99 17.33 1.84 -43.01
C CYS A 99 17.00 1.93 -44.51
N PHE A 100 17.94 2.44 -45.30
CA PHE A 100 17.86 2.35 -46.76
C PHE A 100 18.52 1.05 -47.24
N ILE A 101 17.98 0.46 -48.29
CA ILE A 101 18.46 -0.74 -48.97
C ILE A 101 18.53 -0.42 -50.47
N SER A 102 19.69 -0.54 -51.09
CA SER A 102 19.81 -0.33 -52.55
C SER A 102 19.57 -1.63 -53.32
N LYS A 103 18.82 -1.54 -54.44
CA LYS A 103 18.60 -2.67 -55.35
C LYS A 103 18.42 -2.16 -56.78
N MET A 104 19.30 -2.58 -57.69
CA MET A 104 19.22 -2.29 -59.14
C MET A 104 18.96 -0.80 -59.47
N HIS A 105 19.75 0.10 -58.86
CA HIS A 105 19.68 1.58 -58.97
C HIS A 105 18.52 2.28 -58.23
N ASP A 106 17.58 1.55 -57.65
CA ASP A 106 16.55 2.13 -56.76
C ASP A 106 16.95 2.02 -55.28
N LEU A 107 16.37 2.89 -54.44
CA LEU A 107 16.52 2.85 -52.98
C LEU A 107 15.18 2.52 -52.29
N PHE A 108 15.22 1.53 -51.41
CA PHE A 108 14.10 1.10 -50.57
C PHE A 108 14.35 1.54 -49.13
N LEU A 109 13.48 2.40 -48.62
CA LEU A 109 13.45 2.85 -47.24
C LEU A 109 12.47 1.97 -46.45
N VAL A 110 12.97 1.26 -45.45
CA VAL A 110 12.17 0.37 -44.59
C VAL A 110 12.15 0.96 -43.18
N PHE A 111 10.98 1.38 -42.71
CA PHE A 111 10.81 2.01 -41.40
C PHE A 111 10.40 1.01 -40.32
N CYS A 112 10.99 1.17 -39.14
CA CYS A 112 10.80 0.37 -37.93
C CYS A 112 9.92 1.10 -36.90
N GLU A 113 8.73 1.56 -37.30
CA GLU A 113 7.84 2.34 -36.41
C GLU A 113 7.32 1.53 -35.19
N LYS A 114 7.22 0.20 -35.34
CA LYS A 114 6.67 -0.72 -34.31
C LYS A 114 7.37 -0.63 -32.94
N LEU A 115 8.62 -0.15 -32.92
CA LEU A 115 9.47 -0.06 -31.74
C LEU A 115 9.01 1.05 -30.76
N GLU A 116 8.42 2.15 -31.25
CA GLU A 116 8.00 3.26 -30.38
C GLU A 116 6.65 3.00 -29.71
N GLU A 117 5.69 2.39 -30.44
CA GLU A 117 4.43 1.89 -29.87
C GLU A 117 4.68 0.89 -28.73
N GLN A 118 5.59 -0.08 -28.96
CA GLN A 118 5.95 -1.09 -27.97
C GLN A 118 6.61 -0.44 -26.73
N LYS A 119 7.49 0.55 -26.91
CA LYS A 119 8.13 1.29 -25.82
C LYS A 119 7.13 2.10 -25.00
N SER A 120 6.14 2.73 -25.64
CA SER A 120 5.05 3.45 -24.97
C SER A 120 4.15 2.50 -24.16
N SER A 121 3.77 1.36 -24.75
CA SER A 121 2.98 0.33 -24.08
C SER A 121 3.71 -0.28 -22.88
N LEU A 122 5.01 -0.56 -23.03
CA LEU A 122 5.84 -1.10 -21.95
C LEU A 122 5.97 -0.12 -20.78
N LYS A 123 6.15 1.19 -21.04
CA LYS A 123 6.15 2.22 -19.99
C LYS A 123 4.85 2.21 -19.18
N LYS A 124 3.69 2.22 -19.85
CA LYS A 124 2.36 2.17 -19.20
C LYS A 124 2.16 0.90 -18.38
N LEU A 125 2.67 -0.24 -18.85
CA LEU A 125 2.67 -1.50 -18.09
C LEU A 125 3.55 -1.42 -16.84
N THR A 126 4.77 -0.87 -16.94
CA THR A 126 5.66 -0.71 -15.79
C THR A 126 5.10 0.25 -14.74
N GLU A 127 4.43 1.32 -15.15
CA GLU A 127 3.79 2.29 -14.26
C GLU A 127 2.56 1.72 -13.54
N LYS A 128 1.71 0.95 -14.25
CA LYS A 128 0.63 0.19 -13.60
C LYS A 128 1.20 -0.81 -12.58
N ALA A 129 2.31 -1.49 -12.91
CA ALA A 129 2.95 -2.44 -12.01
C ALA A 129 3.59 -1.78 -10.77
N THR A 130 4.17 -0.58 -10.88
CA THR A 130 4.71 0.15 -9.71
C THR A 130 3.59 0.67 -8.80
N ILE A 131 2.48 1.15 -9.34
CA ILE A 131 1.31 1.60 -8.57
C ILE A 131 0.69 0.43 -7.79
N GLU A 132 0.44 -0.72 -8.44
CA GLU A 132 -0.11 -1.90 -7.76
C GLU A 132 0.86 -2.48 -6.73
N LYS A 133 2.18 -2.48 -7.02
CA LYS A 133 3.20 -2.84 -6.04
C LYS A 133 3.16 -1.92 -4.81
N TYR A 134 3.08 -0.61 -5.01
CA TYR A 134 3.00 0.36 -3.90
C TYR A 134 1.75 0.17 -3.04
N ARG A 135 0.60 -0.09 -3.65
CA ARG A 135 -0.65 -0.41 -2.92
C ARG A 135 -0.52 -1.69 -2.08
N SER A 136 0.04 -2.75 -2.66
CA SER A 136 0.30 -4.01 -1.96
C SER A 136 1.30 -3.83 -0.81
N GLU A 137 2.39 -3.09 -1.03
CA GLU A 137 3.37 -2.78 0.02
C GLU A 137 2.75 -1.95 1.15
N LYS A 138 1.94 -0.93 0.84
CA LYS A 138 1.25 -0.12 1.85
C LYS A 138 0.35 -0.98 2.75
N LEU A 139 -0.50 -1.81 2.17
CA LEU A 139 -1.38 -2.71 2.92
C LEU A 139 -0.58 -3.70 3.78
N LEU A 140 0.54 -4.22 3.27
CA LEU A 140 1.41 -5.11 4.04
C LEU A 140 2.03 -4.41 5.28
N TYR A 141 2.40 -3.13 5.16
CA TYR A 141 2.90 -2.32 6.29
C TYR A 141 1.81 -1.85 7.25
N GLU A 142 0.54 -1.87 6.85
CA GLU A 142 -0.61 -1.61 7.74
C GLU A 142 -0.99 -2.86 8.55
N LEU A 143 -0.78 -4.07 8.02
CA LEU A 143 -1.04 -5.34 8.70
C LEU A 143 0.14 -5.83 9.57
N LEU A 144 1.38 -5.57 9.15
CA LEU A 144 2.59 -6.08 9.81
C LEU A 144 3.60 -4.98 10.13
N PRO A 145 4.37 -5.12 11.22
CA PRO A 145 5.38 -4.11 11.54
C PRO A 145 6.43 -3.97 10.42
N PRO A 146 6.97 -2.76 10.14
CA PRO A 146 7.79 -2.52 8.95
C PRO A 146 9.04 -3.39 8.79
N PHE A 147 9.64 -3.84 9.90
CA PHE A 147 10.77 -4.78 9.89
C PHE A 147 10.33 -6.18 9.43
N VAL A 148 9.20 -6.66 9.94
CA VAL A 148 8.59 -7.97 9.61
C VAL A 148 8.25 -8.04 8.12
N ALA A 149 7.55 -7.03 7.62
CA ALA A 149 7.17 -6.93 6.21
C ALA A 149 8.39 -6.90 5.26
N LYS A 150 9.49 -6.24 5.65
CA LYS A 150 10.74 -6.21 4.85
C LYS A 150 11.40 -7.58 4.74
N ILE A 151 11.39 -8.39 5.80
CA ILE A 151 11.99 -9.74 5.84
C ILE A 151 11.13 -10.72 5.03
N LEU A 152 9.82 -10.75 5.26
CA LEU A 152 8.91 -11.62 4.50
C LEU A 152 8.95 -11.32 2.99
N ARG A 153 9.12 -10.05 2.59
CA ARG A 153 9.31 -9.66 1.18
C ARG A 153 10.58 -10.21 0.54
N ARG A 154 11.61 -10.58 1.32
CA ARG A 154 12.82 -11.26 0.83
C ARG A 154 12.66 -12.78 0.71
N GLY A 155 11.52 -13.33 1.14
CA GLY A 155 11.33 -14.78 1.30
C GLY A 155 12.04 -15.36 2.53
N GLU A 156 12.55 -14.50 3.42
CA GLU A 156 13.21 -14.88 4.66
C GLU A 156 12.17 -15.18 5.75
N THR A 157 12.48 -16.11 6.65
CA THR A 157 11.66 -16.40 7.83
C THR A 157 11.96 -15.42 8.96
N VAL A 158 10.92 -14.79 9.51
CA VAL A 158 11.06 -13.90 10.66
C VAL A 158 11.22 -14.76 11.91
N GLN A 159 12.43 -14.78 12.47
CA GLN A 159 12.67 -15.42 13.76
C GLN A 159 11.89 -14.69 14.86
N ALA A 160 11.40 -15.46 15.84
CA ALA A 160 10.79 -14.88 17.03
C ALA A 160 11.88 -14.37 17.98
N HIS A 161 11.60 -13.24 18.63
CA HIS A 161 12.54 -12.52 19.49
C HIS A 161 11.97 -12.40 20.89
N GLU A 162 12.84 -12.54 21.90
CA GLU A 162 12.51 -12.24 23.28
C GLU A 162 12.82 -10.77 23.58
N TYR A 163 11.82 -10.06 24.11
CA TYR A 163 11.90 -8.68 24.54
C TYR A 163 11.95 -8.65 26.06
N THR A 164 13.00 -8.05 26.62
CA THR A 164 13.25 -8.02 28.07
C THR A 164 12.16 -7.30 28.84
N GLU A 165 11.70 -6.17 28.32
CA GLU A 165 10.57 -5.42 28.85
C GLU A 165 9.68 -4.93 27.70
N ALA A 166 8.39 -5.17 27.85
CA ALA A 166 7.32 -4.62 27.03
C ALA A 166 6.08 -4.43 27.90
N THR A 167 5.25 -3.44 27.56
CA THR A 167 3.96 -3.21 28.24
C THR A 167 2.82 -3.63 27.34
N VAL A 168 1.92 -4.45 27.88
CA VAL A 168 0.72 -4.95 27.18
C VAL A 168 -0.53 -4.45 27.88
N LEU A 169 -1.48 -3.95 27.09
CA LEU A 169 -2.82 -3.55 27.51
C LEU A 169 -3.85 -4.47 26.91
N PHE A 170 -4.74 -4.99 27.75
CA PHE A 170 -6.00 -5.62 27.36
C PHE A 170 -7.16 -4.70 27.71
N SER A 171 -8.15 -4.61 26.83
CA SER A 171 -9.45 -4.01 27.13
C SER A 171 -10.59 -4.88 26.64
N ASP A 172 -11.73 -4.81 27.33
CA ASP A 172 -12.93 -5.62 27.07
C ASP A 172 -14.19 -4.78 27.30
N ILE A 173 -15.26 -5.04 26.53
CA ILE A 173 -16.51 -4.29 26.61
C ILE A 173 -17.42 -4.87 27.70
N VAL A 174 -17.76 -4.05 28.70
CA VAL A 174 -18.59 -4.47 29.83
C VAL A 174 -19.97 -4.91 29.35
N LYS A 175 -20.28 -6.20 29.61
CA LYS A 175 -21.53 -6.88 29.23
C LYS A 175 -21.72 -7.06 27.71
N PHE A 176 -20.65 -7.10 26.91
CA PHE A 176 -20.73 -7.30 25.46
C PHE A 176 -21.64 -8.45 25.02
N THR A 177 -21.53 -9.63 25.62
CA THR A 177 -22.40 -10.79 25.33
C THR A 177 -23.89 -10.48 25.47
N LYS A 178 -24.27 -9.60 26.41
CA LYS A 178 -25.67 -9.17 26.59
C LYS A 178 -26.11 -8.17 25.52
N ILE A 179 -25.20 -7.32 25.06
CA ILE A 179 -25.44 -6.40 23.93
C ILE A 179 -25.65 -7.21 22.64
N CYS A 180 -24.77 -8.18 22.36
CA CYS A 180 -24.92 -9.08 21.21
C CYS A 180 -26.20 -9.91 21.23
N ALA A 181 -26.68 -10.31 22.40
CA ALA A 181 -27.93 -11.07 22.54
C ALA A 181 -29.20 -10.21 22.44
N ALA A 182 -29.11 -8.90 22.65
CA ALA A 182 -30.25 -7.98 22.70
C ALA A 182 -30.40 -7.09 21.45
N CYS A 183 -29.34 -6.92 20.67
CA CYS A 183 -29.28 -5.96 19.56
C CYS A 183 -29.09 -6.66 18.21
N ALA A 184 -29.48 -6.01 17.11
CA ALA A 184 -29.26 -6.57 15.78
C ALA A 184 -27.75 -6.63 15.44
N PRO A 185 -27.27 -7.66 14.74
CA PRO A 185 -25.84 -7.80 14.42
C PRO A 185 -25.23 -6.59 13.69
N TYR A 186 -26.02 -5.90 12.87
CA TYR A 186 -25.62 -4.69 12.15
C TYR A 186 -25.29 -3.52 13.10
N ASP A 187 -26.10 -3.29 14.12
CA ASP A 187 -25.88 -2.19 15.06
C ASP A 187 -24.68 -2.47 15.97
N VAL A 188 -24.50 -3.72 16.38
CA VAL A 188 -23.32 -4.19 17.13
C VAL A 188 -22.04 -4.02 16.29
N PHE A 189 -22.10 -4.34 15.00
CA PHE A 189 -20.98 -4.14 14.07
C PHE A 189 -20.61 -2.66 13.93
N ASN A 190 -21.59 -1.77 13.74
CA ASN A 190 -21.34 -0.33 13.64
C ASN A 190 -20.76 0.26 14.93
N MET A 191 -21.29 -0.15 16.09
CA MET A 191 -20.76 0.21 17.41
C MET A 191 -19.28 -0.19 17.58
N LEU A 192 -18.92 -1.43 17.22
CA LEU A 192 -17.53 -1.90 17.26
C LEU A 192 -16.64 -1.13 16.28
N ASN A 193 -17.11 -0.88 15.07
CA ASN A 193 -16.36 -0.16 14.06
C ASN A 193 -16.07 1.30 14.48
N GLU A 194 -17.04 1.99 15.09
CA GLU A 194 -16.84 3.34 15.66
C GLU A 194 -15.80 3.32 16.79
N LEU A 195 -15.95 2.38 17.73
CA LEU A 195 -15.05 2.23 18.88
C LEU A 195 -13.61 1.94 18.45
N TYR A 196 -13.42 0.96 17.57
CA TYR A 196 -12.10 0.56 17.09
C TYR A 196 -11.46 1.63 16.20
N THR A 197 -12.23 2.38 15.40
CA THR A 197 -11.71 3.53 14.64
C THR A 197 -11.16 4.62 15.58
N LYS A 198 -11.82 4.87 16.71
CA LYS A 198 -11.33 5.79 17.75
C LYS A 198 -10.08 5.25 18.44
N PHE A 199 -10.05 3.97 18.79
CA PHE A 199 -8.89 3.34 19.43
C PHE A 199 -7.67 3.26 18.52
N ASP A 200 -7.83 2.95 17.23
CA ASP A 200 -6.75 2.91 16.24
C ASP A 200 -6.12 4.30 16.04
N ARG A 201 -6.94 5.37 16.12
CA ARG A 201 -6.43 6.75 16.17
C ARG A 201 -5.58 7.00 17.41
N ILE A 202 -6.04 6.59 18.60
CA ILE A 202 -5.27 6.73 19.86
C ILE A 202 -3.97 5.92 19.81
N ALA A 203 -4.00 4.70 19.27
CA ALA A 203 -2.82 3.84 19.14
C ALA A 203 -1.74 4.50 18.29
N LYS A 204 -2.13 5.09 17.15
CA LYS A 204 -1.23 5.84 16.27
C LYS A 204 -0.65 7.10 16.92
N ILE A 205 -1.43 7.79 17.76
CA ILE A 205 -0.97 9.00 18.49
C ILE A 205 0.09 8.65 19.53
N ASN A 206 -0.07 7.54 20.24
CA ASN A 206 0.82 7.12 21.31
C ASN A 206 1.99 6.23 20.81
N ASP A 207 2.09 5.99 19.50
CA ASP A 207 3.08 5.11 18.87
C ASP A 207 3.20 3.76 19.59
N VAL A 208 2.06 3.04 19.63
CA VAL A 208 1.94 1.68 20.17
C VAL A 208 1.43 0.71 19.11
N TYR A 209 1.85 -0.55 19.21
CA TYR A 209 1.51 -1.60 18.26
C TYR A 209 0.18 -2.27 18.62
N LYS A 210 -0.76 -2.32 17.66
CA LYS A 210 -2.02 -3.07 17.77
C LYS A 210 -1.77 -4.55 17.50
N VAL A 211 -2.17 -5.41 18.44
CA VAL A 211 -2.07 -6.86 18.30
C VAL A 211 -3.39 -7.38 17.75
N GLU A 212 -3.37 -8.23 16.73
CA GLU A 212 -4.58 -8.88 16.23
C GLU A 212 -5.17 -9.82 17.30
N THR A 213 -6.48 -9.73 17.51
CA THR A 213 -7.22 -10.48 18.53
C THR A 213 -8.54 -11.02 17.99
N ILE A 214 -8.94 -12.20 18.49
CA ILE A 214 -10.32 -12.69 18.37
C ILE A 214 -11.22 -12.03 19.43
N GLY A 215 -12.32 -11.40 18.99
CA GLY A 215 -13.44 -10.97 19.84
C GLY A 215 -13.62 -9.45 19.96
N ASP A 216 -14.27 -9.04 21.04
CA ASP A 216 -14.42 -7.63 21.46
C ASP A 216 -13.25 -7.11 22.31
N ALA A 217 -12.25 -7.96 22.55
CA ALA A 217 -11.04 -7.60 23.24
C ALA A 217 -10.09 -6.81 22.31
N TYR A 218 -9.77 -5.57 22.69
CA TYR A 218 -8.80 -4.74 21.97
C TYR A 218 -7.48 -4.73 22.74
N VAL A 219 -6.40 -5.15 22.08
CA VAL A 219 -5.07 -5.35 22.69
C VAL A 219 -4.00 -4.54 21.97
N VAL A 220 -3.19 -3.83 22.73
CA VAL A 220 -2.03 -3.08 22.25
C VAL A 220 -0.81 -3.36 23.11
N ALA A 221 0.37 -3.19 22.52
CA ALA A 221 1.63 -3.31 23.22
C ALA A 221 2.62 -2.22 22.80
N SER A 222 3.54 -1.90 23.70
CA SER A 222 4.68 -1.00 23.45
C SER A 222 5.96 -1.62 24.00
N GLY A 223 7.11 -1.20 23.47
CA GLY A 223 8.38 -1.93 23.57
C GLY A 223 8.53 -3.08 22.56
N VAL A 224 7.50 -3.31 21.73
CA VAL A 224 7.48 -4.29 20.63
C VAL A 224 6.86 -3.66 19.37
N PRO A 225 7.38 -3.93 18.16
CA PRO A 225 8.60 -4.70 17.85
C PRO A 225 9.90 -3.92 18.13
N THR A 226 9.80 -2.63 18.47
CA THR A 226 10.94 -1.76 18.77
C THR A 226 10.93 -1.45 20.25
N GLN A 227 12.04 -1.72 20.95
CA GLN A 227 12.17 -1.36 22.37
C GLN A 227 12.25 0.16 22.55
N CYS A 228 11.56 0.67 23.56
CA CYS A 228 11.55 2.08 23.94
C CYS A 228 11.39 2.21 25.46
N ALA A 229 12.09 3.14 26.11
CA ALA A 229 12.07 3.26 27.58
C ALA A 229 10.73 3.77 28.13
N ASP A 230 9.95 4.47 27.29
CA ASP A 230 8.64 5.05 27.57
C ASP A 230 7.46 4.10 27.26
N HIS A 231 7.72 2.80 27.05
CA HIS A 231 6.68 1.81 26.69
C HIS A 231 5.48 1.80 27.65
N SER A 232 5.73 1.90 28.95
CA SER A 232 4.66 1.90 29.96
C SER A 232 3.85 3.20 29.94
N GLU A 233 4.52 4.34 29.74
CA GLU A 233 3.86 5.65 29.68
C GLU A 233 2.94 5.77 28.46
N ARG A 234 3.41 5.38 27.26
CA ARG A 234 2.60 5.38 26.03
C ARG A 234 1.31 4.58 26.20
N ILE A 235 1.42 3.41 26.80
CA ILE A 235 0.27 2.52 27.03
C ILE A 235 -0.70 3.10 28.07
N LEU A 236 -0.21 3.73 29.15
CA LEU A 236 -1.08 4.35 30.15
C LEU A 236 -1.75 5.65 29.64
N ASN A 237 -1.06 6.44 28.81
CA ASN A 237 -1.64 7.58 28.12
C ASN A 237 -2.73 7.14 27.12
N MET A 238 -2.48 6.06 26.36
CA MET A 238 -3.51 5.41 25.54
C MET A 238 -4.69 4.93 26.38
N ALA A 239 -4.46 4.27 27.52
CA ALA A 239 -5.52 3.77 28.39
C ALA A 239 -6.45 4.91 28.88
N ILE A 240 -5.88 6.06 29.23
CA ILE A 240 -6.65 7.28 29.56
C ILE A 240 -7.47 7.73 28.34
N GLY A 241 -6.86 7.82 27.16
CA GLY A 241 -7.55 8.17 25.91
C GLY A 241 -8.74 7.25 25.60
N MET A 242 -8.57 5.93 25.75
CA MET A 242 -9.63 4.94 25.54
C MET A 242 -10.81 5.16 26.50
N GLN A 243 -10.55 5.42 27.78
CA GLN A 243 -11.58 5.72 28.79
C GLN A 243 -12.28 7.08 28.57
N ILE A 244 -11.73 7.96 27.73
CA ILE A 244 -12.37 9.21 27.31
C ILE A 244 -13.25 8.95 26.08
N GLU A 245 -12.68 8.40 25.00
CA GLU A 245 -13.38 8.16 23.73
C GLU A 245 -14.57 7.21 23.86
N VAL A 246 -14.46 6.16 24.70
CA VAL A 246 -15.55 5.19 24.93
C VAL A 246 -16.85 5.85 25.40
N LYS A 247 -16.78 7.00 26.09
CA LYS A 247 -17.96 7.74 26.57
C LYS A 247 -18.75 8.39 25.44
N SER A 248 -18.14 8.59 24.27
CA SER A 248 -18.80 9.13 23.09
C SER A 248 -19.57 8.07 22.30
N VAL A 249 -19.17 6.79 22.42
CA VAL A 249 -19.81 5.65 21.75
C VAL A 249 -20.95 5.12 22.62
N LYS A 250 -22.15 5.00 22.05
CA LYS A 250 -23.35 4.53 22.76
C LYS A 250 -23.61 3.03 22.52
N ARG A 251 -24.29 2.39 23.46
CA ARG A 251 -24.81 1.03 23.28
C ARG A 251 -25.97 1.05 22.27
N PRO A 252 -26.00 0.17 21.26
CA PRO A 252 -27.09 0.07 20.29
C PRO A 252 -28.49 0.10 20.93
N GLY A 253 -29.37 0.92 20.36
CA GLY A 253 -30.74 1.08 20.84
C GLY A 253 -30.91 1.83 22.17
N THR A 254 -29.85 2.43 22.74
CA THR A 254 -29.93 3.20 24.00
C THR A 254 -29.04 4.44 23.99
N ASP A 255 -29.35 5.44 24.81
CA ASP A 255 -28.47 6.59 25.05
C ASP A 255 -27.35 6.32 26.08
N ILE A 256 -27.19 5.08 26.54
CA ILE A 256 -26.21 4.73 27.57
C ILE A 256 -24.82 4.58 26.92
N PRO A 257 -23.78 5.29 27.41
CA PRO A 257 -22.43 5.15 26.86
C PRO A 257 -21.86 3.76 27.11
N LEU A 258 -20.91 3.35 26.27
CA LEU A 258 -20.13 2.15 26.50
C LEU A 258 -19.23 2.29 27.73
N GLU A 259 -18.86 1.13 28.27
CA GLU A 259 -17.99 1.01 29.43
C GLU A 259 -17.00 -0.11 29.12
N ILE A 260 -15.72 0.14 29.32
CA ILE A 260 -14.65 -0.86 29.16
C ILE A 260 -13.98 -1.16 30.49
N ARG A 261 -13.45 -2.38 30.62
CA ARG A 261 -12.39 -2.71 31.57
C ARG A 261 -11.06 -2.58 30.84
N VAL A 262 -10.01 -2.20 31.56
CA VAL A 262 -8.65 -2.11 31.01
C VAL A 262 -7.67 -2.71 32.02
N GLY A 263 -6.83 -3.64 31.56
CA GLY A 263 -5.75 -4.27 32.33
C GLY A 263 -4.40 -4.02 31.68
N VAL A 264 -3.42 -3.54 32.44
CA VAL A 264 -2.08 -3.17 31.94
C VAL A 264 -0.98 -3.83 32.77
N HIS A 265 -0.05 -4.49 32.10
CA HIS A 265 1.09 -5.14 32.73
C HIS A 265 2.38 -4.98 31.91
N THR A 266 3.51 -4.90 32.62
CA THR A 266 4.86 -4.79 32.05
C THR A 266 5.70 -5.98 32.49
N GLY A 267 6.42 -6.58 31.55
CA GLY A 267 7.33 -7.70 31.78
C GLY A 267 7.93 -8.21 30.46
N PRO A 268 8.68 -9.33 30.49
CA PRO A 268 9.26 -9.92 29.28
C PRO A 268 8.18 -10.51 28.38
N VAL A 269 8.35 -10.37 27.06
CA VAL A 269 7.41 -10.86 26.03
C VAL A 269 8.18 -11.54 24.91
N PHE A 270 7.72 -12.70 24.47
CA PHE A 270 8.23 -13.36 23.28
C PHE A 270 7.32 -13.00 22.09
N ALA A 271 7.88 -12.43 21.03
CA ALA A 271 7.10 -11.95 19.89
C ALA A 271 7.64 -12.49 18.56
N GLY A 272 6.75 -12.87 17.65
CA GLY A 272 7.15 -13.48 16.38
C GLY A 272 5.98 -13.65 15.40
N VAL A 273 6.32 -14.04 14.17
CA VAL A 273 5.32 -14.27 13.13
C VAL A 273 4.78 -15.69 13.19
N VAL A 274 3.46 -15.82 13.26
CA VAL A 274 2.74 -17.10 13.20
C VAL A 274 1.96 -17.18 11.89
N GLY A 275 2.04 -18.35 11.23
CA GLY A 275 1.31 -18.64 10.00
C GLY A 275 2.08 -18.31 8.72
N PHE A 276 2.03 -19.24 7.76
CA PHE A 276 2.71 -19.09 6.46
C PHE A 276 1.86 -18.35 5.41
N LYS A 277 0.56 -18.65 5.33
CA LYS A 277 -0.36 -18.05 4.33
C LYS A 277 -0.96 -16.71 4.77
N MET A 278 -1.15 -16.53 6.07
CA MET A 278 -1.65 -15.31 6.71
C MET A 278 -0.74 -15.04 7.91
N PRO A 279 0.43 -14.42 7.70
CA PRO A 279 1.37 -14.11 8.77
C PRO A 279 0.75 -13.10 9.74
N ARG A 280 0.76 -13.42 11.03
CA ARG A 280 0.36 -12.53 12.15
C ARG A 280 1.52 -12.32 13.10
N TYR A 281 1.73 -11.10 13.56
CA TYR A 281 2.72 -10.82 14.59
C TYR A 281 2.09 -10.99 15.98
N CYS A 282 2.34 -12.14 16.61
CA CYS A 282 1.72 -12.55 17.86
C CYS A 282 2.66 -12.32 19.06
N LEU A 283 2.07 -12.03 20.21
CA LEU A 283 2.76 -11.92 21.50
C LEU A 283 2.46 -13.14 22.37
N PHE A 284 3.50 -13.66 23.02
CA PHE A 284 3.45 -14.83 23.90
C PHE A 284 4.17 -14.55 25.22
N GLY A 285 3.80 -15.32 26.25
CA GLY A 285 4.48 -15.35 27.53
C GLY A 285 3.58 -14.93 28.70
N ARG A 286 4.14 -15.01 29.90
CA ARG A 286 3.43 -14.76 31.16
C ARG A 286 2.83 -13.35 31.22
N THR A 287 3.53 -12.37 30.66
CA THR A 287 3.11 -10.96 30.66
C THR A 287 1.74 -10.77 29.99
N VAL A 288 1.50 -11.48 28.89
CA VAL A 288 0.22 -11.47 28.16
C VAL A 288 -0.90 -12.08 29.00
N SER A 289 -0.65 -13.21 29.67
CA SER A 289 -1.61 -13.87 30.56
C SER A 289 -1.99 -12.99 31.76
N VAL A 290 -1.00 -12.35 32.38
CA VAL A 290 -1.20 -11.46 33.55
C VAL A 290 -1.96 -10.19 33.15
N ALA A 291 -1.68 -9.59 31.99
CA ALA A 291 -2.43 -8.45 31.47
C ALA A 291 -3.91 -8.80 31.23
N ARG A 292 -4.20 -9.96 30.63
CA ARG A 292 -5.57 -10.49 30.49
C ARG A 292 -6.25 -10.72 31.85
N LYS A 293 -5.53 -11.28 32.83
CA LYS A 293 -6.07 -11.51 34.19
C LYS A 293 -6.38 -10.18 34.91
N LEU A 294 -5.59 -9.13 34.69
CA LEU A 294 -5.85 -7.79 35.24
C LEU A 294 -7.10 -7.14 34.64
N GLU A 295 -7.32 -7.30 33.33
CA GLU A 295 -8.54 -6.84 32.67
C GLU A 295 -9.77 -7.57 33.25
N SER A 296 -9.73 -8.90 33.31
CA SER A 296 -10.87 -9.71 33.74
C SER A 296 -11.25 -9.49 35.22
N ASN A 297 -10.28 -9.11 36.05
CA ASN A 297 -10.47 -8.70 37.46
C ASN A 297 -10.58 -7.17 37.62
N GLY A 298 -10.58 -6.42 36.53
CA GLY A 298 -10.70 -4.97 36.52
C GLY A 298 -12.11 -4.49 36.84
N MET A 299 -12.22 -3.27 37.36
CA MET A 299 -13.52 -2.63 37.55
C MET A 299 -13.93 -1.88 36.28
N PRO A 300 -15.23 -1.89 35.90
CA PRO A 300 -15.75 -1.03 34.82
C PRO A 300 -15.29 0.42 34.98
N ARG A 301 -14.88 1.05 33.87
CA ARG A 301 -14.43 2.45 33.81
C ARG A 301 -13.14 2.76 34.60
N ARG A 302 -12.42 1.75 35.11
CA ARG A 302 -11.09 1.91 35.72
C ARG A 302 -10.00 1.26 34.87
N ILE A 303 -8.79 1.80 34.97
CA ILE A 303 -7.58 1.26 34.34
C ILE A 303 -6.81 0.53 35.44
N HIS A 304 -6.78 -0.80 35.36
CA HIS A 304 -6.15 -1.68 36.34
C HIS A 304 -4.71 -1.97 35.91
N VAL A 305 -3.74 -1.69 36.78
CA VAL A 305 -2.31 -1.64 36.44
C VAL A 305 -1.52 -2.50 37.43
N SER A 306 -0.59 -3.32 36.94
CA SER A 306 0.35 -4.05 37.79
C SER A 306 1.36 -3.12 38.48
N GLU A 307 1.93 -3.58 39.58
CA GLU A 307 3.07 -2.91 40.22
C GLU A 307 4.25 -2.69 39.26
N THR A 308 4.57 -3.65 38.39
CA THR A 308 5.64 -3.51 37.38
C THR A 308 5.37 -2.39 36.37
N ALA A 309 4.14 -2.29 35.85
CA ALA A 309 3.76 -1.27 34.88
C ALA A 309 3.71 0.12 35.50
N LYS A 310 3.22 0.23 36.74
CA LYS A 310 3.31 1.46 37.54
C LYS A 310 4.77 1.89 37.73
N ASN A 311 5.65 0.98 38.17
CA ASN A 311 7.04 1.32 38.49
C ASN A 311 7.82 1.74 37.24
N SER A 312 7.63 1.04 36.12
CA SER A 312 8.22 1.42 34.82
C SER A 312 7.69 2.77 34.33
N ALA A 313 6.37 3.03 34.39
CA ALA A 313 5.80 4.31 33.98
C ALA A 313 6.28 5.49 34.85
N LEU A 314 6.48 5.29 36.16
CA LEU A 314 6.98 6.33 37.07
C LEU A 314 8.47 6.66 36.87
N GLN A 315 9.23 5.85 36.12
CA GLN A 315 10.60 6.18 35.73
C GLN A 315 10.63 7.29 34.67
N THR A 316 9.72 7.26 33.68
CA THR A 316 9.63 8.29 32.64
C THR A 316 8.69 9.43 33.02
N ASN A 317 7.54 9.13 33.64
CA ASN A 317 6.51 10.11 33.97
C ASN A 317 6.01 10.02 35.42
N LYS A 318 6.54 10.92 36.25
CA LYS A 318 6.19 11.07 37.68
C LYS A 318 4.82 11.74 37.93
N PHE A 319 4.12 12.18 36.88
CA PHE A 319 2.83 12.88 36.96
C PHE A 319 1.63 11.93 36.85
N LEU A 320 1.86 10.62 36.73
CA LEU A 320 0.82 9.60 36.78
C LEU A 320 0.41 9.30 38.22
N LYS A 321 -0.87 9.52 38.55
CA LYS A 321 -1.46 9.27 39.87
C LYS A 321 -2.15 7.92 39.92
N PHE A 322 -1.77 7.11 40.91
CA PHE A 322 -2.28 5.76 41.13
C PHE A 322 -2.89 5.64 42.53
N VAL A 323 -4.03 4.96 42.62
CA VAL A 323 -4.65 4.52 43.89
C VAL A 323 -4.44 3.01 44.05
N ASP A 324 -4.38 2.53 45.29
CA ASP A 324 -4.23 1.10 45.57
C ASP A 324 -5.41 0.30 45.01
N GLY A 325 -5.11 -0.77 44.26
CA GLY A 325 -6.08 -1.69 43.67
C GLY A 325 -6.28 -2.97 44.49
N GLY A 326 -5.62 -3.07 45.64
CA GLY A 326 -5.54 -4.29 46.43
C GLY A 326 -4.53 -5.29 45.88
N VAL A 327 -4.81 -6.57 46.14
CA VAL A 327 -3.98 -7.70 45.73
C VAL A 327 -4.88 -8.70 45.01
N ILE A 328 -4.48 -9.11 43.81
CA ILE A 328 -5.18 -10.13 43.03
C ILE A 328 -4.40 -11.44 43.01
N GLU A 329 -5.11 -12.55 42.83
CA GLU A 329 -4.53 -13.87 42.62
C GLU A 329 -4.37 -14.11 41.10
N ILE A 330 -3.11 -14.21 40.68
CA ILE A 330 -2.69 -14.59 39.34
C ILE A 330 -2.21 -16.04 39.36
N ASP A 331 -2.03 -16.63 38.18
CA ASP A 331 -1.66 -18.04 38.04
C ASP A 331 -0.26 -18.38 38.61
N VAL A 332 0.49 -17.35 39.04
CA VAL A 332 1.84 -17.45 39.65
C VAL A 332 1.88 -16.73 41.02
N GLY A 333 0.77 -16.79 41.78
CA GLY A 333 0.68 -16.27 43.14
C GLY A 333 -0.07 -14.95 43.26
N ARG A 334 0.33 -14.11 44.22
CA ARG A 334 -0.37 -12.86 44.54
C ARG A 334 0.41 -11.65 44.02
N MET A 335 -0.28 -10.73 43.36
CA MET A 335 0.29 -9.51 42.80
C MET A 335 -0.46 -8.30 43.33
N ARG A 336 0.28 -7.29 43.82
CA ARG A 336 -0.29 -5.98 44.17
C ARG A 336 -0.61 -5.20 42.91
N THR A 337 -1.77 -4.55 42.91
CA THR A 337 -2.27 -3.80 41.76
C THR A 337 -2.65 -2.39 42.16
N TYR A 338 -2.86 -1.56 41.14
CA TYR A 338 -3.18 -0.16 41.28
C TYR A 338 -4.23 0.23 40.24
N PHE A 339 -5.05 1.23 40.55
CA PHE A 339 -5.88 1.91 39.57
C PHE A 339 -5.21 3.22 39.15
N LEU A 340 -4.98 3.41 37.86
CA LEU A 340 -4.56 4.71 37.32
C LEU A 340 -5.76 5.66 37.33
N GLU A 341 -5.60 6.84 37.94
CA GLU A 341 -6.65 7.86 37.99
C GLU A 341 -6.45 8.98 36.98
N LYS A 342 -5.28 9.64 36.99
CA LYS A 342 -5.04 10.92 36.30
C LYS A 342 -3.56 11.04 35.88
N ASN A 343 -3.30 11.66 34.73
CA ASN A 343 -1.99 12.21 34.37
C ASN A 343 -2.04 13.74 34.58
N VAL A 344 -1.16 14.31 35.41
CA VAL A 344 -1.21 15.74 35.77
C VAL A 344 -0.60 16.64 34.68
N ASN A 345 0.27 16.12 33.81
CA ASN A 345 0.89 16.90 32.72
C ASN A 345 0.15 16.81 31.37
N GLY A 346 -0.91 16.00 31.29
CA GLY A 346 -1.77 15.88 30.12
C GLY A 346 -3.20 15.66 30.60
N THR A 347 -3.87 16.75 30.98
CA THR A 347 -5.08 16.75 31.82
C THR A 347 -6.15 15.77 31.37
N ILE A 348 -6.75 15.09 32.36
CA ILE A 348 -8.18 15.27 32.66
C ILE A 348 -8.42 14.96 34.15
N THR A 349 -9.01 15.93 34.84
CA THR A 349 -9.59 15.74 36.16
C THR A 349 -11.05 15.31 36.03
N ALA A 350 -11.40 14.16 36.61
CA ALA A 350 -12.79 13.85 36.94
C ALA A 350 -13.11 14.29 38.38
N GLU A 351 -14.18 15.07 38.50
CA GLU A 351 -15.05 15.37 39.66
C GLU A 351 -16.47 15.62 39.05
N PRO A 352 -17.58 15.48 39.80
CA PRO A 352 -18.90 15.28 39.19
C PRO A 352 -19.57 16.60 38.74
N GLY A 353 -19.69 16.82 37.43
CA GLY A 353 -20.71 17.74 36.89
C GLY A 353 -20.35 18.50 35.61
N GLN A 354 -19.09 18.93 35.41
CA GLN A 354 -18.75 19.87 34.33
C GLN A 354 -17.36 19.66 33.68
N SER A 355 -17.36 19.82 32.35
CA SER A 355 -16.29 20.04 31.34
C SER A 355 -14.92 20.64 31.77
N ILE A 356 -13.78 20.41 31.08
CA ILE A 356 -13.41 19.48 29.97
C ILE A 356 -11.85 19.38 29.83
N ASP A 357 -11.31 19.52 28.60
CA ASP A 357 -9.94 19.75 28.10
C ASP A 357 -8.75 18.83 28.43
N GLY A 358 -8.35 18.10 27.38
CA GLY A 358 -7.08 17.39 27.19
C GLY A 358 -6.90 16.95 25.72
N TYR A 359 -8.01 16.69 25.02
CA TYR A 359 -8.04 16.31 23.60
C TYR A 359 -7.95 17.49 22.62
N PHE A 360 -8.03 18.74 23.08
CA PHE A 360 -8.12 19.93 22.21
C PHE A 360 -6.77 20.35 21.62
N GLU A 361 -5.67 20.17 22.36
CA GLU A 361 -4.30 20.43 21.87
C GLU A 361 -3.91 19.47 20.72
N LEU A 362 -4.37 18.21 20.80
CA LEU A 362 -4.22 17.23 19.72
C LEU A 362 -4.88 17.70 18.41
N TYR A 363 -5.99 18.45 18.52
CA TYR A 363 -6.68 19.07 17.38
C TYR A 363 -5.91 20.29 16.81
N LYS A 364 -5.07 20.93 17.61
CA LYS A 364 -4.31 22.14 17.26
C LYS A 364 -3.04 21.80 16.48
N ALA A 365 -2.34 20.72 16.87
CA ALA A 365 -1.22 20.18 16.11
C ALA A 365 -1.66 19.71 14.70
N ILE A 366 -2.79 19.00 14.61
CA ILE A 366 -3.39 18.56 13.34
C ILE A 366 -3.56 19.74 12.37
N LYS A 367 -4.06 20.89 12.84
CA LYS A 367 -4.28 22.06 11.97
C LYS A 367 -2.97 22.66 11.45
N ASN A 368 -1.96 22.81 12.31
CA ASN A 368 -0.66 23.37 11.92
C ASN A 368 0.17 22.44 11.02
N SER A 369 -0.01 21.11 11.11
CA SER A 369 0.67 20.15 10.23
C SER A 369 0.10 20.15 8.81
N PHE A 370 -1.23 20.22 8.65
CA PHE A 370 -1.86 20.23 7.32
C PHE A 370 -1.75 21.56 6.58
N GLU A 371 -1.47 22.69 7.26
CA GLU A 371 -1.28 24.00 6.62
C GLU A 371 0.19 24.29 6.25
N ASN A 372 1.17 23.57 6.81
CA ASN A 372 2.61 23.78 6.54
C ASN A 372 3.28 22.69 5.68
N GLU A 373 2.64 21.54 5.45
CA GLU A 373 3.05 20.66 4.35
C GLU A 373 2.67 21.31 3.02
N SER A 374 3.64 22.01 2.42
CA SER A 374 3.56 22.44 1.02
C SER A 374 3.13 21.25 0.16
N PRO A 375 2.09 21.37 -0.69
CA PRO A 375 1.62 20.24 -1.47
C PRO A 375 2.75 19.76 -2.37
N CYS A 376 3.27 18.57 -2.08
CA CYS A 376 4.21 17.89 -2.96
C CYS A 376 3.55 17.80 -4.33
N LYS A 377 4.14 18.47 -5.33
CA LYS A 377 3.69 18.43 -6.73
C LYS A 377 3.89 17.02 -7.28
N ILE A 378 2.94 16.14 -7.01
CA ILE A 378 2.79 14.85 -7.68
C ILE A 378 2.09 15.15 -9.00
N THR A 379 2.88 15.25 -10.07
CA THR A 379 2.36 15.39 -11.43
C THR A 379 1.55 14.15 -11.79
N ILE A 380 0.23 14.31 -11.94
CA ILE A 380 -0.67 13.24 -12.39
C ILE A 380 -0.52 13.05 -13.90
N ILE A 381 -0.21 11.83 -14.36
CA ILE A 381 -0.73 11.32 -15.64
C ILE A 381 -1.22 9.86 -15.45
N GLU A 382 -2.54 9.76 -15.29
CA GLU A 382 -3.45 8.63 -15.50
C GLU A 382 -3.11 7.71 -16.72
N THR A 383 -3.55 6.43 -16.86
CA THR A 383 -4.68 5.67 -16.27
C THR A 383 -4.61 4.14 -16.50
N GLY A 384 -5.21 3.36 -15.59
CA GLY A 384 -6.36 2.46 -15.87
C GLY A 384 -6.29 1.23 -16.81
N LYS A 385 -6.56 0.03 -16.23
CA LYS A 385 -7.30 -1.17 -16.76
C LYS A 385 -6.82 -1.83 -18.10
N VAL A 386 -7.28 -2.98 -18.62
CA VAL A 386 -8.43 -3.95 -18.47
C VAL A 386 -7.81 -5.39 -18.63
N GLU A 387 -7.99 -6.42 -17.76
CA GLU A 387 -9.08 -7.46 -17.69
C GLU A 387 -9.07 -8.48 -18.88
N GLN A 388 -9.45 -9.80 -18.85
CA GLN A 388 -10.30 -10.61 -17.94
C GLN A 388 -9.81 -12.07 -17.57
N ARG A 389 -10.19 -13.13 -18.34
CA ARG A 389 -10.26 -14.61 -18.03
C ARG A 389 -10.34 -15.46 -19.35
N PRO A 390 -10.43 -16.83 -19.43
CA PRO A 390 -10.87 -17.88 -18.45
C PRO A 390 -10.08 -19.25 -18.38
N SER A 391 -10.03 -19.95 -17.24
CA SER A 391 -10.67 -21.28 -16.86
C SER A 391 -10.05 -22.58 -17.47
N PRO A 392 -10.37 -23.85 -17.05
CA PRO A 392 -11.12 -24.39 -15.87
C PRO A 392 -10.52 -25.66 -15.13
N ILE A 393 -11.06 -26.04 -13.94
CA ILE A 393 -11.18 -27.44 -13.35
C ILE A 393 -9.85 -28.16 -12.87
N PRO A 394 -9.82 -29.15 -11.92
CA PRO A 394 -10.84 -29.80 -11.06
C PRO A 394 -10.63 -29.71 -9.51
N SER A 395 -11.53 -30.38 -8.78
CA SER A 395 -11.73 -30.47 -7.33
C SER A 395 -10.93 -31.54 -6.55
N ALA A 396 -11.02 -31.42 -5.21
CA ALA A 396 -11.04 -32.46 -4.16
C ALA A 396 -9.73 -32.78 -3.40
N LEU A 397 -9.70 -32.47 -2.09
CA LEU A 397 -9.82 -33.46 -0.99
C LEU A 397 -9.73 -32.79 0.40
N ARG A 398 -10.57 -33.28 1.33
CA ARG A 398 -10.54 -33.12 2.79
C ARG A 398 -10.93 -34.49 3.38
N PRO A 399 -10.73 -34.77 4.69
CA PRO A 399 -9.77 -34.19 5.63
C PRO A 399 -8.94 -35.29 6.33
N ALA A 400 -7.98 -34.90 7.17
CA ALA A 400 -7.48 -35.75 8.25
C ALA A 400 -7.55 -34.99 9.57
N LYS A 401 -8.25 -35.57 10.56
CA LYS A 401 -8.18 -35.13 11.96
C LYS A 401 -6.94 -35.76 12.60
N ALA A 402 -6.27 -35.02 13.48
CA ALA A 402 -5.43 -35.57 14.52
C ALA A 402 -5.70 -34.76 15.80
N ASP A 403 -6.31 -35.42 16.79
CA ASP A 403 -6.50 -34.86 18.13
C ASP A 403 -5.28 -35.12 19.01
N LEU A 404 -5.21 -34.36 20.11
CA LEU A 404 -4.50 -34.60 21.39
C LEU A 404 -3.30 -33.69 21.71
N GLN A 405 -3.52 -32.88 22.77
CA GLN A 405 -2.64 -32.60 23.92
C GLN A 405 -1.22 -32.04 23.66
N GLY A 406 -0.74 -31.02 24.38
CA GLY A 406 -1.37 -30.26 25.47
C GLY A 406 -0.33 -29.50 26.29
N SER A 407 -0.19 -28.19 26.06
CA SER A 407 0.52 -27.26 26.95
C SER A 407 -0.05 -25.85 26.76
N SER A 408 -0.56 -25.24 27.83
CA SER A 408 -1.29 -23.97 27.74
C SER A 408 -0.33 -22.77 27.69
N ALA A 409 0.31 -22.56 26.55
CA ALA A 409 0.82 -21.23 26.20
C ALA A 409 -0.40 -20.33 25.92
N CYS A 410 -0.61 -19.31 26.74
CA CYS A 410 -1.71 -18.36 26.53
C CYS A 410 -1.35 -17.46 25.34
N ALA A 411 -1.85 -17.81 24.16
CA ALA A 411 -1.69 -17.04 22.94
C ALA A 411 -2.70 -15.88 22.87
N VAL A 412 -2.32 -14.86 22.09
CA VAL A 412 -3.24 -13.93 21.43
C VAL A 412 -3.21 -14.28 19.95
N ILE A 413 -4.39 -14.60 19.38
CA ILE A 413 -4.62 -15.10 18.02
C ILE A 413 -5.45 -14.08 17.26
#